data_AF-A0AAW0X353-F1
#
_entry.id   AF-A0AAW0X353-F1
#
_cell.length_a   1.000
_cell.length_b   1.000
_cell.length_c   1.000
_cell.angle_alpha   90.00
_cell.angle_beta   90.00
_cell.angle_gamma   90.00
#
_symmetry.space_group_name_H-M   'P 1'
#
loop_
_entity.id
_entity.type
_entity.pdbx_description
1 polymer ?
#
loop_
_entity_poly.entity_id
_entity_poly.type
_entity_poly.pdbx_seq_one_letter_code
_entity_poly.pdbx_strand_id
1 'polypeptide(L)'
;MHCSVNVLKDYNVYNPSLNIVKHLMRAKDFQLTKSVYDHFIEQYQYDESVSLKDLYMFLLKNYIALRFSKPVHEVELLFEKDWLPKWKRLSAYIWICNVIINMLQLDFSTVLDNKTLLDLDPVKVTELLDKHPYIGTSSVKDIIVNFPSFLSIPITNIDIWNNMLKKYGVTAFKFNKEALVFFKSHAFKDVEERLNVLVRLPEWQGVERKTSVRQTLISQELSAYVAQELNIQQEEARELLHKDLKTKFGVNNIKRVLNLLFDFGFTREQVINGTIVLNFEHSIVEQGLREFPSRPETQPFDEWMENPLVLHLLAYCIKKDVPHLDVSIKR
;
A
#
# COMPACT_ATOMS: atom_id res chain seq x y z
N MET A 1 -31.69 -17.42 -3.77
CA MET A 1 -31.95 -17.66 -5.21
C MET A 1 -32.74 -18.96 -5.46
N HIS A 2 -33.38 -19.55 -4.44
CA HIS A 2 -34.10 -20.84 -4.55
C HIS A 2 -35.61 -20.74 -4.84
N CYS A 3 -36.24 -19.57 -4.69
CA CYS A 3 -37.70 -19.44 -4.85
C CYS A 3 -38.16 -19.15 -6.29
N SER A 4 -37.26 -18.84 -7.22
CA SER A 4 -37.66 -18.33 -8.55
C SER A 4 -37.53 -19.37 -9.66
N VAL A 5 -36.72 -20.42 -9.47
CA VAL A 5 -36.38 -21.40 -10.53
C VAL A 5 -37.32 -22.60 -10.53
N ASN A 6 -37.82 -23.03 -9.38
CA ASN A 6 -38.80 -24.13 -9.31
C ASN A 6 -40.14 -23.70 -9.90
N VAL A 7 -40.58 -22.46 -9.64
CA VAL A 7 -41.76 -21.86 -10.26
C VAL A 7 -41.64 -21.83 -11.79
N LEU A 8 -40.44 -21.63 -12.34
CA LEU A 8 -40.23 -21.57 -13.79
C LEU A 8 -40.12 -22.95 -14.46
N LYS A 9 -39.76 -24.00 -13.71
CA LYS A 9 -39.78 -25.39 -14.19
C LYS A 9 -41.19 -25.95 -14.30
N ASP A 10 -42.09 -25.56 -13.40
CA ASP A 10 -43.45 -26.09 -13.32
C ASP A 10 -44.35 -25.67 -14.51
N TYR A 11 -43.95 -24.67 -15.30
CA TYR A 11 -44.74 -24.18 -16.45
C TYR A 11 -44.34 -24.75 -17.83
N ASN A 12 -43.36 -25.67 -17.91
CA ASN A 12 -43.05 -26.41 -19.14
C ASN A 12 -42.85 -25.54 -20.42
N VAL A 13 -42.24 -24.36 -20.27
CA VAL A 13 -41.97 -23.42 -21.38
C VAL A 13 -40.49 -23.50 -21.80
N TYR A 14 -40.24 -24.12 -22.95
CA TYR A 14 -39.16 -23.88 -23.94
C TYR A 14 -37.84 -23.21 -23.47
N ASN A 15 -36.72 -23.93 -23.69
CA ASN A 15 -35.30 -23.60 -23.45
C ASN A 15 -35.02 -22.40 -22.50
N PRO A 16 -35.07 -22.63 -21.17
CA PRO A 16 -34.91 -21.60 -20.13
C PRO A 16 -33.59 -20.81 -20.23
N SER A 17 -32.54 -21.45 -20.73
CA SER A 17 -31.18 -20.92 -20.77
C SER A 17 -31.07 -19.71 -21.70
N LEU A 18 -31.69 -19.75 -22.88
CA LEU A 18 -31.56 -18.69 -23.89
C LEU A 18 -32.31 -17.40 -23.50
N ASN A 19 -33.49 -17.53 -22.88
CA ASN A 19 -34.28 -16.38 -22.44
C ASN A 19 -33.65 -15.71 -21.21
N ILE A 20 -33.04 -16.48 -20.31
CA ILE A 20 -32.26 -15.96 -19.19
C ILE A 20 -31.03 -15.18 -19.71
N VAL A 21 -30.30 -15.71 -20.70
CA VAL A 21 -29.19 -14.97 -21.34
C VAL A 21 -29.66 -13.69 -22.00
N LYS A 22 -30.74 -13.73 -22.80
CA LYS A 22 -31.32 -12.53 -23.41
C LYS A 22 -31.71 -11.49 -22.36
N HIS A 23 -32.28 -11.91 -21.24
CA HIS A 23 -32.64 -11.01 -20.14
C HIS A 23 -31.41 -10.40 -19.47
N LEU A 24 -30.36 -11.20 -19.20
CA LEU A 24 -29.11 -10.75 -18.61
C LEU A 24 -28.30 -9.82 -19.54
N MET A 25 -28.36 -10.02 -20.85
CA MET A 25 -27.77 -9.11 -21.84
C MET A 25 -28.51 -7.79 -21.97
N ARG A 26 -29.83 -7.82 -21.78
CA ARG A 26 -30.67 -6.60 -21.76
C ARG A 26 -30.50 -5.81 -20.48
N ALA A 27 -29.94 -6.41 -19.43
CA ALA A 27 -29.52 -5.66 -18.26
C ALA A 27 -28.39 -4.72 -18.71
N LYS A 28 -28.70 -3.41 -18.78
CA LYS A 28 -27.81 -2.34 -19.26
C LYS A 28 -26.43 -2.35 -18.59
N ASP A 29 -26.32 -2.97 -17.43
CA ASP A 29 -25.15 -2.92 -16.57
C ASP A 29 -24.08 -3.96 -16.96
N PHE A 30 -24.44 -5.08 -17.60
CA PHE A 30 -23.49 -6.21 -17.81
C PHE A 30 -22.72 -6.15 -19.14
N GLN A 31 -23.09 -5.26 -20.07
CA GLN A 31 -22.36 -4.86 -21.30
C GLN A 31 -21.62 -5.96 -22.09
N LEU A 32 -22.11 -7.21 -22.09
CA LEU A 32 -21.52 -8.26 -22.92
C LEU A 32 -21.73 -7.96 -24.41
N THR A 33 -20.73 -8.26 -25.23
CA THR A 33 -20.80 -8.03 -26.68
C THR A 33 -21.78 -9.01 -27.34
N LYS A 34 -22.33 -8.60 -28.49
CA LYS A 34 -23.18 -9.47 -29.31
C LYS A 34 -22.45 -10.76 -29.72
N SER A 35 -21.14 -10.70 -29.94
CA SER A 35 -20.33 -11.87 -30.27
C SER A 35 -20.32 -12.96 -29.19
N VAL A 36 -20.36 -12.59 -27.90
CA VAL A 36 -20.45 -13.57 -26.80
C VAL A 36 -21.78 -14.31 -26.83
N TYR A 37 -22.85 -13.63 -27.24
CA TYR A 37 -24.18 -14.21 -27.38
C TYR A 37 -24.30 -15.11 -28.59
N ASP A 38 -23.79 -14.67 -29.73
CA ASP A 38 -23.79 -15.46 -30.96
C ASP A 38 -22.99 -16.77 -30.72
N HIS A 39 -21.84 -16.67 -30.05
CA HIS A 39 -21.06 -17.84 -29.62
C HIS A 39 -21.81 -18.76 -28.65
N PHE A 40 -22.55 -18.19 -27.68
CA PHE A 40 -23.37 -19.00 -26.77
C PHE A 40 -24.48 -19.75 -27.52
N ILE A 41 -25.16 -19.08 -28.45
CA ILE A 41 -26.18 -19.72 -29.31
C ILE A 41 -25.54 -20.85 -30.11
N GLU A 42 -24.45 -20.59 -30.81
CA GLU A 42 -23.78 -21.61 -31.63
C GLU A 42 -23.41 -22.85 -30.82
N GLN A 43 -22.94 -22.64 -29.58
CA GLN A 43 -22.48 -23.73 -28.72
C GLN A 43 -23.62 -24.48 -28.03
N TYR A 44 -24.75 -23.83 -27.72
CA TYR A 44 -25.74 -24.35 -26.77
C TYR A 44 -27.21 -24.29 -27.24
N GLN A 45 -27.50 -23.78 -28.44
CA GLN A 45 -28.88 -23.62 -28.95
C GLN A 45 -29.66 -24.95 -29.00
N TYR A 46 -28.97 -26.06 -29.21
CA TYR A 46 -29.57 -27.40 -29.36
C TYR A 46 -29.23 -28.34 -28.20
N ASP A 47 -28.54 -27.84 -27.17
CA ASP A 47 -28.14 -28.64 -26.01
C ASP A 47 -29.10 -28.38 -24.84
N GLU A 48 -30.04 -29.31 -24.64
CA GLU A 48 -31.00 -29.26 -23.53
C GLU A 48 -30.37 -29.64 -22.18
N SER A 49 -29.11 -30.11 -22.16
CA SER A 49 -28.41 -30.52 -20.94
C SER A 49 -27.70 -29.37 -20.22
N VAL A 50 -27.64 -28.17 -20.82
CA VAL A 50 -26.93 -27.02 -20.29
C VAL A 50 -27.52 -26.58 -18.95
N SER A 51 -26.74 -26.72 -17.89
CA SER A 51 -27.19 -26.32 -16.56
C SER A 51 -27.12 -24.79 -16.39
N LEU A 52 -27.93 -24.25 -15.47
CA LEU A 52 -27.84 -22.85 -15.06
C LEU A 52 -26.45 -22.50 -14.49
N LYS A 53 -25.75 -23.48 -13.95
CA LYS A 53 -24.37 -23.35 -13.48
C LYS A 53 -23.43 -23.09 -14.66
N ASP A 54 -23.53 -23.88 -15.72
CA ASP A 54 -22.68 -23.73 -16.90
C ASP A 54 -22.92 -22.37 -17.57
N LEU A 55 -24.19 -21.97 -17.63
CA LEU A 55 -24.59 -20.65 -18.11
C LEU A 55 -23.99 -19.51 -17.29
N TYR A 56 -24.11 -19.59 -15.97
CA TYR A 56 -23.56 -18.60 -15.06
C TYR A 56 -22.04 -18.47 -15.23
N MET A 57 -21.34 -19.61 -15.30
CA MET A 57 -19.89 -19.65 -15.44
C MET A 57 -19.43 -19.11 -16.79
N PHE A 58 -20.12 -19.47 -17.87
CA PHE A 58 -19.88 -18.93 -19.21
C PHE A 58 -19.97 -17.39 -19.22
N LEU A 59 -21.05 -16.83 -18.68
CA LEU A 59 -21.26 -15.39 -18.64
C LEU A 59 -20.24 -14.69 -17.75
N LEU A 60 -19.91 -15.26 -16.60
CA LEU A 60 -18.93 -14.70 -15.67
C LEU A 60 -17.52 -14.67 -16.28
N LYS A 61 -17.08 -15.76 -16.91
CA LYS A 61 -15.77 -15.83 -17.59
C LYS A 61 -15.65 -14.76 -18.67
N ASN A 62 -16.64 -14.68 -19.55
CA ASN A 62 -16.65 -13.69 -20.63
C ASN A 62 -16.69 -12.25 -20.10
N TYR A 63 -17.42 -12.01 -19.01
CA TYR A 63 -17.44 -10.69 -18.38
C TYR A 63 -16.09 -10.31 -17.76
N ILE A 64 -15.46 -11.20 -16.99
CA ILE A 64 -14.14 -10.94 -16.41
C ILE A 64 -13.11 -10.72 -17.52
N ALA A 65 -13.14 -11.53 -18.58
CA ALA A 65 -12.28 -11.39 -19.76
C ALA A 65 -12.41 -10.00 -20.38
N LEU A 66 -13.65 -9.54 -20.61
CA LEU A 66 -13.92 -8.19 -21.10
C LEU A 66 -13.36 -7.12 -20.16
N ARG A 67 -13.61 -7.23 -18.84
CA ARG A 67 -13.24 -6.21 -17.87
C ARG A 67 -11.74 -6.04 -17.70
N PHE A 68 -10.98 -7.12 -17.79
CA PHE A 68 -9.51 -7.08 -17.70
C PHE A 68 -8.82 -7.02 -19.07
N SER A 69 -9.58 -6.94 -20.17
CA SER A 69 -9.05 -6.98 -21.55
C SER A 69 -8.18 -8.23 -21.79
N LYS A 70 -8.65 -9.38 -21.32
CA LYS A 70 -7.97 -10.68 -21.42
C LYS A 70 -8.75 -11.65 -22.30
N PRO A 71 -8.07 -12.57 -23.00
CA PRO A 71 -8.77 -13.62 -23.71
C PRO A 71 -9.42 -14.60 -22.72
N VAL A 72 -10.55 -15.19 -23.12
CA VAL A 72 -11.36 -16.04 -22.23
C VAL A 72 -10.54 -17.21 -21.65
N HIS A 73 -9.67 -17.84 -22.45
CA HIS A 73 -8.82 -18.95 -21.99
C HIS A 73 -7.85 -18.56 -20.86
N GLU A 74 -7.33 -17.31 -20.83
CA GLU A 74 -6.52 -16.83 -19.69
C GLU A 74 -7.38 -16.71 -18.42
N VAL A 75 -8.66 -16.33 -18.58
CA VAL A 75 -9.62 -16.25 -17.47
C VAL A 75 -10.03 -17.61 -16.96
N GLU A 76 -10.00 -18.66 -17.79
CA GLU A 76 -10.31 -20.03 -17.35
C GLU A 76 -9.34 -20.54 -16.28
N LEU A 77 -8.08 -20.06 -16.30
CA LEU A 77 -7.08 -20.37 -15.28
C LEU A 77 -7.52 -19.97 -13.85
N LEU A 78 -8.40 -18.97 -13.71
CA LEU A 78 -9.01 -18.63 -12.41
C LEU A 78 -9.82 -19.80 -11.85
N PHE A 79 -10.45 -20.59 -12.71
CA PHE A 79 -11.41 -21.63 -12.35
C PHE A 79 -10.81 -23.04 -12.32
N GLU A 80 -9.59 -23.24 -12.83
CA GLU A 80 -8.91 -24.55 -12.87
C GLU A 80 -8.37 -25.02 -11.51
N LYS A 81 -8.11 -24.10 -10.58
CA LYS A 81 -7.49 -24.39 -9.26
C LYS A 81 -8.30 -23.75 -8.14
N ASP A 82 -9.11 -24.57 -7.46
CA ASP A 82 -9.72 -24.38 -6.12
C ASP A 82 -10.58 -23.13 -5.85
N TRP A 83 -10.74 -22.22 -6.80
CA TRP A 83 -11.65 -21.08 -6.63
C TRP A 83 -13.02 -21.38 -7.23
N LEU A 84 -14.01 -21.47 -6.34
CA LEU A 84 -15.41 -21.49 -6.69
C LEU A 84 -16.01 -20.12 -6.36
N PRO A 85 -16.58 -19.40 -7.35
CA PRO A 85 -17.27 -18.15 -7.07
C PRO A 85 -18.38 -18.41 -6.05
N LYS A 86 -18.54 -17.53 -5.05
CA LYS A 86 -19.55 -17.63 -3.97
C LYS A 86 -21.01 -17.48 -4.44
N TRP A 87 -21.32 -17.82 -5.69
CA TRP A 87 -22.64 -17.71 -6.31
C TRP A 87 -23.27 -16.32 -6.11
N LYS A 88 -22.45 -15.28 -6.25
CA LYS A 88 -22.93 -13.90 -6.23
C LYS A 88 -23.77 -13.64 -7.48
N ARG A 89 -24.64 -12.63 -7.43
CA ARG A 89 -25.33 -12.17 -8.65
C ARG A 89 -24.28 -11.69 -9.66
N LEU A 90 -24.46 -11.98 -10.95
CA LEU A 90 -23.53 -11.52 -12.00
C LEU A 90 -23.32 -10.00 -11.94
N SER A 91 -24.37 -9.23 -11.68
CA SER A 91 -24.28 -7.78 -11.50
C SER A 91 -23.37 -7.32 -10.35
N ALA A 92 -23.13 -8.16 -9.33
CA ALA A 92 -22.18 -7.86 -8.27
C ALA A 92 -20.73 -7.82 -8.80
N TYR A 93 -20.41 -8.61 -9.82
CA TYR A 93 -19.08 -8.62 -10.43
C TYR A 93 -18.77 -7.32 -11.18
N ILE A 94 -19.79 -6.53 -11.54
CA ILE A 94 -19.57 -5.19 -12.08
C ILE A 94 -18.86 -4.31 -11.05
N TRP A 95 -19.42 -4.27 -9.85
CA TRP A 95 -18.88 -3.48 -8.75
C TRP A 95 -17.55 -4.05 -8.25
N ILE A 96 -17.43 -5.38 -8.15
CA ILE A 96 -16.17 -6.03 -7.74
C ILE A 96 -15.05 -5.69 -8.73
N CYS A 97 -15.26 -5.87 -10.04
CA CYS A 97 -14.25 -5.51 -11.03
C CYS A 97 -13.94 -4.01 -11.02
N ASN A 98 -14.94 -3.13 -10.84
CA ASN A 98 -14.70 -1.69 -10.70
C ASN A 98 -13.80 -1.38 -9.50
N VAL A 99 -14.04 -2.01 -8.34
CA VAL A 99 -13.20 -1.81 -7.15
C VAL A 99 -11.78 -2.31 -7.41
N ILE A 100 -11.61 -3.51 -7.96
CA ILE A 100 -10.30 -4.09 -8.23
C ILE A 100 -9.49 -3.21 -9.20
N ILE A 101 -10.11 -2.81 -10.32
CA ILE A 101 -9.42 -2.11 -11.40
C ILE A 101 -9.24 -0.62 -11.07
N ASN A 102 -10.28 0.05 -10.57
CA ASN A 102 -10.25 1.51 -10.44
C ASN A 102 -9.77 1.96 -9.07
N MET A 103 -10.20 1.31 -7.99
CA MET A 103 -9.84 1.70 -6.62
C MET A 103 -8.54 1.04 -6.16
N LEU A 104 -8.45 -0.28 -6.33
CA LEU A 104 -7.26 -1.04 -5.95
C LEU A 104 -6.19 -1.03 -7.06
N GLN A 105 -6.50 -0.60 -8.29
CA GLN A 105 -5.55 -0.52 -9.41
C GLN A 105 -4.74 -1.80 -9.61
N LEU A 106 -5.41 -2.96 -9.51
CA LEU A 106 -4.79 -4.26 -9.67
C LEU A 106 -4.97 -4.74 -11.11
N ASP A 107 -3.94 -5.41 -11.61
CA ASP A 107 -3.97 -6.08 -12.89
C ASP A 107 -4.55 -7.49 -12.78
N PHE A 108 -4.74 -8.13 -13.93
CA PHE A 108 -5.26 -9.49 -13.96
C PHE A 108 -4.31 -10.52 -13.32
N SER A 109 -2.99 -10.31 -13.42
CA SER A 109 -2.00 -11.21 -12.82
C SER A 109 -2.16 -11.29 -11.31
N THR A 110 -2.33 -10.14 -10.66
CA THR A 110 -2.55 -10.07 -9.21
C THR A 110 -3.86 -10.78 -8.80
N VAL A 111 -4.91 -10.65 -9.61
CA VAL A 111 -6.18 -11.35 -9.38
C VAL A 111 -6.03 -12.86 -9.56
N LEU A 112 -5.22 -13.30 -10.52
CA LEU A 112 -4.93 -14.71 -10.76
C LEU A 112 -4.18 -15.34 -9.58
N ASP A 113 -3.19 -14.63 -9.04
CA ASP A 113 -2.41 -15.06 -7.88
C ASP A 113 -3.24 -15.02 -6.58
N ASN A 114 -4.21 -14.12 -6.48
CA ASN A 114 -5.10 -14.00 -5.33
C ASN A 114 -6.58 -13.94 -5.73
N LYS A 115 -7.13 -15.12 -6.05
CA LYS A 115 -8.51 -15.30 -6.54
C LYS A 115 -9.59 -14.81 -5.56
N THR A 116 -9.27 -14.73 -4.26
CA THR A 116 -10.20 -14.24 -3.24
C THR A 116 -10.55 -12.75 -3.39
N LEU A 117 -9.78 -12.01 -4.20
CA LEU A 117 -10.10 -10.64 -4.61
C LEU A 117 -11.39 -10.56 -5.43
N LEU A 118 -11.84 -11.65 -6.05
CA LEU A 118 -13.15 -11.69 -6.73
C LEU A 118 -14.31 -11.92 -5.74
N ASP A 119 -14.02 -12.15 -4.46
CA ASP A 119 -15.01 -12.32 -3.40
C ASP A 119 -15.17 -11.09 -2.50
N LEU A 120 -14.52 -9.97 -2.83
CA LEU A 120 -14.63 -8.72 -2.07
C LEU A 120 -16.08 -8.22 -1.98
N ASP A 121 -16.38 -7.51 -0.91
CA ASP A 121 -17.59 -6.71 -0.77
C ASP A 121 -17.28 -5.27 -1.20
N PRO A 122 -17.77 -4.81 -2.37
CA PRO A 122 -17.44 -3.49 -2.90
C PRO A 122 -17.80 -2.35 -1.95
N VAL A 123 -18.96 -2.44 -1.28
CA VAL A 123 -19.45 -1.38 -0.38
C VAL A 123 -18.50 -1.24 0.79
N LYS A 124 -18.11 -2.38 1.38
CA LYS A 124 -17.20 -2.41 2.51
C LYS A 124 -15.79 -1.92 2.16
N VAL A 125 -15.29 -2.26 0.96
CA VAL A 125 -13.98 -1.79 0.49
C VAL A 125 -13.99 -0.27 0.32
N THR A 126 -15.02 0.27 -0.34
CA THR A 126 -15.15 1.73 -0.51
C THR A 126 -15.24 2.43 0.85
N GLU A 127 -16.10 1.96 1.75
CA GLU A 127 -16.23 2.56 3.08
C GLU A 127 -14.91 2.53 3.88
N LEU A 128 -14.16 1.44 3.79
CA LEU A 128 -12.87 1.31 4.46
C LEU A 128 -11.80 2.25 3.88
N LEU A 129 -11.70 2.35 2.56
CA LEU A 129 -10.74 3.24 1.91
C LEU A 129 -11.04 4.72 2.22
N ASP A 130 -12.33 5.08 2.29
CA ASP A 130 -12.75 6.45 2.58
C ASP A 130 -12.50 6.82 4.06
N LYS A 131 -12.83 5.92 5.01
CA LYS A 131 -12.70 6.21 6.44
C LYS A 131 -11.29 6.00 6.98
N HIS A 132 -10.60 4.97 6.51
CA HIS A 132 -9.30 4.54 7.00
C HIS A 132 -8.35 4.34 5.82
N PRO A 133 -7.81 5.39 5.21
CA PRO A 133 -6.83 5.23 4.12
C PRO A 133 -5.56 4.49 4.60
N TYR A 134 -5.25 4.58 5.90
CA TYR A 134 -4.09 3.94 6.53
C TYR A 134 -4.44 3.29 7.87
N ILE A 135 -3.80 2.16 8.16
CA ILE A 135 -3.77 1.53 9.48
C ILE A 135 -2.32 1.32 9.86
N GLY A 136 -1.91 1.97 10.95
CA GLY A 136 -0.50 2.09 11.28
C GLY A 136 0.24 2.86 10.18
N THR A 137 1.33 2.30 9.66
CA THR A 137 2.07 2.82 8.49
C THR A 137 1.65 2.19 7.16
N SER A 138 0.67 1.28 7.18
CA SER A 138 0.28 0.50 5.99
C SER A 138 -0.97 1.08 5.34
N SER A 139 -0.94 1.20 4.01
CA SER A 139 -2.13 1.59 3.24
C SER A 139 -3.19 0.49 3.33
N VAL A 140 -4.45 0.86 3.52
CA VAL A 140 -5.55 -0.13 3.55
C VAL A 140 -5.69 -0.86 2.22
N LYS A 141 -5.32 -0.22 1.10
CA LYS A 141 -5.22 -0.89 -0.20
C LYS A 141 -4.26 -2.08 -0.14
N ASP A 142 -3.05 -1.88 0.39
CA ASP A 142 -2.05 -2.93 0.51
C ASP A 142 -2.50 -4.02 1.49
N ILE A 143 -3.19 -3.64 2.57
CA ILE A 143 -3.75 -4.58 3.55
C ILE A 143 -4.80 -5.46 2.88
N ILE A 144 -5.72 -4.90 2.09
CA ILE A 144 -6.76 -5.67 1.40
C ILE A 144 -6.15 -6.65 0.39
N VAL A 145 -5.12 -6.21 -0.35
CA VAL A 145 -4.45 -7.05 -1.36
C VAL A 145 -3.72 -8.23 -0.70
N ASN A 146 -2.95 -7.96 0.35
CA ASN A 146 -2.13 -8.98 1.02
C ASN A 146 -2.93 -9.84 2.01
N PHE A 147 -4.00 -9.27 2.58
CA PHE A 147 -4.83 -9.91 3.60
C PHE A 147 -6.33 -9.70 3.33
N PRO A 148 -6.92 -10.28 2.27
CA PRO A 148 -8.34 -10.06 1.94
C PRO A 148 -9.32 -10.41 3.08
N SER A 149 -8.96 -11.36 3.94
CA SER A 149 -9.75 -11.69 5.13
C SER A 149 -9.84 -10.56 6.17
N PHE A 150 -9.06 -9.48 6.03
CA PHE A 150 -9.24 -8.23 6.77
C PHE A 150 -10.66 -7.66 6.60
N LEU A 151 -11.25 -7.82 5.42
CA LEU A 151 -12.62 -7.41 5.14
C LEU A 151 -13.68 -8.23 5.88
N SER A 152 -13.32 -9.30 6.60
CA SER A 152 -14.27 -9.96 7.51
C SER A 152 -14.52 -9.16 8.80
N ILE A 153 -13.61 -8.27 9.17
CA ILE A 153 -13.66 -7.51 10.43
C ILE A 153 -14.70 -6.39 10.30
N PRO A 154 -15.66 -6.25 11.23
CA PRO A 154 -16.61 -5.14 11.23
C PRO A 154 -15.89 -3.78 11.23
N ILE A 155 -16.36 -2.82 10.44
CA ILE A 155 -15.73 -1.49 10.35
C ILE A 155 -15.72 -0.80 11.73
N THR A 156 -16.79 -0.98 12.50
CA THR A 156 -16.87 -0.51 13.89
C THR A 156 -15.75 -1.05 14.79
N ASN A 157 -15.30 -2.29 14.58
CA ASN A 157 -14.19 -2.85 15.35
C ASN A 157 -12.86 -2.23 14.92
N ILE A 158 -12.70 -1.95 13.63
CA ILE A 158 -11.53 -1.24 13.10
C ILE A 158 -11.49 0.19 13.67
N ASP A 159 -12.64 0.87 13.74
CA ASP A 159 -12.77 2.18 14.38
C ASP A 159 -12.29 2.15 15.84
N ILE A 160 -12.78 1.18 16.62
CA ILE A 160 -12.40 1.02 18.03
C ILE A 160 -10.88 0.78 18.16
N TRP A 161 -10.32 -0.14 17.39
CA TRP A 161 -8.89 -0.43 17.43
C TRP A 161 -8.05 0.78 17.01
N ASN A 162 -8.39 1.44 15.92
CA ASN A 162 -7.64 2.62 15.44
C ASN A 162 -7.70 3.77 16.45
N ASN A 163 -8.87 4.04 17.03
CA ASN A 163 -9.02 5.09 18.05
C ASN A 163 -8.22 4.76 19.31
N MET A 164 -8.24 3.49 19.76
CA MET A 164 -7.47 3.04 20.91
C MET A 164 -5.97 3.15 20.65
N LEU A 165 -5.47 2.57 19.57
CA LEU A 165 -4.04 2.61 19.24
C LEU A 165 -3.54 4.05 19.08
N LYS A 166 -4.34 4.93 18.46
CA LYS A 166 -4.04 6.36 18.35
C LYS A 166 -4.01 7.06 19.72
N LYS A 167 -4.98 6.77 20.59
CA LYS A 167 -5.06 7.31 21.97
C LYS A 167 -3.80 6.99 22.78
N TYR A 168 -3.19 5.82 22.56
CA TYR A 168 -1.98 5.36 23.27
C TYR A 168 -0.69 5.49 22.44
N GLY A 169 -0.70 6.25 21.33
CA GLY A 169 0.49 6.56 20.53
C GLY A 169 1.08 5.39 19.72
N VAL A 170 0.33 4.30 19.55
CA VAL A 170 0.75 3.09 18.82
C VAL A 170 0.38 3.21 17.33
N THR A 171 0.97 4.18 16.64
CA THR A 171 0.60 4.50 15.25
C THR A 171 1.63 4.08 14.21
N ALA A 172 2.90 3.83 14.56
CA ALA A 172 3.90 3.40 13.59
C ALA A 172 4.20 1.89 13.65
N PHE A 173 3.22 1.09 13.24
CA PHE A 173 3.43 -0.34 13.00
C PHE A 173 3.11 -0.69 11.55
N LYS A 174 3.86 -1.65 10.99
CA LYS A 174 3.54 -2.25 9.70
C LYS A 174 2.50 -3.34 9.92
N PHE A 175 1.42 -3.31 9.14
CA PHE A 175 0.37 -4.31 9.23
C PHE A 175 0.88 -5.66 8.70
N ASN A 176 0.69 -6.72 9.49
CA ASN A 176 1.14 -8.07 9.21
C ASN A 176 0.08 -9.10 9.65
N LYS A 177 0.40 -10.40 9.58
CA LYS A 177 -0.54 -11.48 9.93
C LYS A 177 -0.93 -11.43 11.41
N GLU A 178 -0.02 -11.04 12.27
CA GLU A 178 -0.24 -10.91 13.71
C GLU A 178 -1.20 -9.74 14.01
N ALA A 179 -1.00 -8.60 13.33
CA ALA A 179 -1.93 -7.48 13.38
C ALA A 179 -3.32 -7.89 12.89
N LEU A 180 -3.42 -8.67 11.82
CA LEU A 180 -4.71 -9.18 11.36
C LEU A 180 -5.43 -10.01 12.43
N VAL A 181 -4.72 -10.90 13.13
CA VAL A 181 -5.29 -11.68 14.24
C VAL A 181 -5.72 -10.77 15.39
N PHE A 182 -4.90 -9.79 15.73
CA PHE A 182 -5.20 -8.80 16.75
C PHE A 182 -6.48 -8.00 16.43
N PHE A 183 -6.60 -7.47 15.21
CA PHE A 183 -7.76 -6.70 14.77
C PHE A 183 -9.04 -7.55 14.66
N LYS A 184 -8.92 -8.87 14.48
CA LYS A 184 -10.05 -9.81 14.55
C LYS A 184 -10.53 -10.06 15.98
N SER A 185 -9.71 -9.76 16.99
CA SER A 185 -10.07 -9.97 18.38
C SER A 185 -11.08 -8.94 18.88
N HIS A 186 -11.85 -9.31 19.90
CA HIS A 186 -12.81 -8.45 20.59
C HIS A 186 -12.34 -8.06 22.00
N ALA A 187 -11.05 -8.30 22.30
CA ALA A 187 -10.46 -8.08 23.61
C ALA A 187 -10.12 -6.59 23.86
N PHE A 188 -11.02 -5.69 23.47
CA PHE A 188 -10.80 -4.25 23.51
C PHE A 188 -10.43 -3.78 24.91
N LYS A 189 -11.21 -4.19 25.91
CA LYS A 189 -11.03 -3.77 27.31
C LYS A 189 -9.69 -4.26 27.89
N ASP A 190 -9.39 -5.55 27.71
CA ASP A 190 -8.17 -6.15 28.25
C ASP A 190 -6.90 -5.53 27.64
N VAL A 191 -6.94 -5.23 26.33
CA VAL A 191 -5.83 -4.57 25.64
C VAL A 191 -5.72 -3.11 26.07
N GLU A 192 -6.82 -2.39 26.21
CA GLU A 192 -6.82 -1.00 26.69
C GLU A 192 -6.24 -0.89 28.11
N GLU A 193 -6.61 -1.79 29.02
CA GLU A 193 -6.06 -1.86 30.36
C GLU A 193 -4.53 -2.07 30.33
N ARG A 194 -4.05 -2.98 29.49
CA ARG A 194 -2.61 -3.21 29.31
C ARG A 194 -1.89 -2.00 28.73
N LEU A 195 -2.44 -1.35 27.70
CA LEU A 195 -1.86 -0.13 27.11
C LEU A 195 -1.80 1.02 28.13
N ASN A 196 -2.83 1.15 28.97
CA ASN A 196 -2.86 2.16 30.04
C ASN A 196 -1.77 1.93 31.09
N VAL A 197 -1.43 0.67 31.39
CA VAL A 197 -0.27 0.35 32.24
C VAL A 197 1.04 0.67 31.52
N LEU A 198 1.17 0.25 30.26
CA LEU A 198 2.40 0.43 29.48
C LEU A 198 2.77 1.90 29.28
N VAL A 199 1.81 2.78 28.98
CA VAL A 199 2.07 4.23 28.80
C VAL A 199 2.62 4.91 30.06
N ARG A 200 2.39 4.34 31.24
CA ARG A 200 2.94 4.87 32.51
C ARG A 200 4.38 4.46 32.76
N LEU A 201 4.91 3.51 31.99
CA LEU A 201 6.29 3.05 32.13
C LEU A 201 7.26 4.04 31.47
N PRO A 202 8.38 4.41 32.12
CA PRO A 202 9.38 5.34 31.56
C PRO A 202 9.92 4.91 30.19
N GLU A 203 10.04 3.61 29.95
CA GLU A 203 10.51 3.01 28.70
C GLU A 203 9.54 3.31 27.54
N TRP A 204 8.24 3.36 27.81
CA TRP A 204 7.21 3.65 26.82
C TRP A 204 7.16 5.14 26.45
N GLN A 205 7.44 6.03 27.40
CA GLN A 205 7.59 7.47 27.11
C GLN A 205 8.76 7.75 26.14
N GLY A 206 9.79 6.89 26.16
CA GLY A 206 10.87 6.91 25.16
C GLY A 206 10.44 6.45 23.76
N VAL A 207 9.39 5.64 23.65
CA VAL A 207 8.80 5.17 22.38
C VAL A 207 7.86 6.24 21.81
N GLU A 208 7.04 6.90 22.63
CA GLU A 208 6.12 7.97 22.22
C GLU A 208 6.86 9.16 21.58
N ARG A 209 8.07 9.48 22.08
CA ARG A 209 8.97 10.49 21.49
C ARG A 209 9.66 10.06 20.19
N LYS A 210 9.79 8.75 19.94
CA LYS A 210 10.42 8.22 18.71
C LYS A 210 9.43 8.04 17.55
N THR A 211 8.13 7.98 17.85
CA THR A 211 7.09 7.61 16.88
C THR A 211 6.28 8.81 16.36
N SER A 212 6.12 9.86 17.17
CA SER A 212 5.26 11.01 16.85
C SER A 212 5.87 12.01 15.85
N VAL A 213 7.13 11.83 15.44
CA VAL A 213 7.87 12.80 14.61
C VAL A 213 8.02 12.36 13.14
N ARG A 214 7.64 11.13 12.77
CA ARG A 214 8.25 10.53 11.56
C ARG A 214 7.52 10.57 10.22
N GLN A 215 6.24 10.93 10.10
CA GLN A 215 5.58 10.79 8.78
C GLN A 215 4.58 11.87 8.35
N THR A 216 4.50 13.01 9.03
CA THR A 216 3.67 14.11 8.54
C THR A 216 4.41 15.43 8.68
N LEU A 217 4.72 16.02 7.53
CA LEU A 217 5.42 17.26 7.30
C LEU A 217 6.94 17.20 7.59
N ILE A 218 7.73 17.10 6.53
CA ILE A 218 8.87 18.03 6.43
C ILE A 218 8.23 19.39 6.67
N SER A 219 8.44 19.96 7.86
CA SER A 219 7.75 21.20 8.21
C SER A 219 8.06 22.23 7.13
N GLN A 220 7.08 23.02 6.72
CA GLN A 220 7.31 24.15 5.82
C GLN A 220 8.48 25.02 6.30
N GLU A 221 8.69 25.05 7.62
CA GLU A 221 9.83 25.68 8.26
C GLU A 221 11.19 25.05 7.90
N LEU A 222 11.30 23.71 7.87
CA LEU A 222 12.55 23.04 7.47
C LEU A 222 12.82 23.22 5.98
N SER A 223 11.81 23.10 5.12
CA SER A 223 12.01 23.33 3.68
C SER A 223 12.38 24.79 3.40
N ALA A 224 11.76 25.75 4.09
CA ALA A 224 12.13 27.16 3.99
C ALA A 224 13.56 27.42 4.47
N TYR A 225 13.96 26.83 5.61
CA TYR A 225 15.32 26.94 6.13
C TYR A 225 16.36 26.38 5.15
N VAL A 226 16.14 25.17 4.66
CA VAL A 226 17.07 24.51 3.72
C VAL A 226 17.13 25.27 2.40
N ALA A 227 16.00 25.78 1.91
CA ALA A 227 15.95 26.61 0.71
C ALA A 227 16.77 27.89 0.86
N GLN A 228 16.66 28.56 2.02
CA GLN A 228 17.43 29.76 2.33
C GLN A 228 18.93 29.46 2.41
N GLU A 229 19.32 28.43 3.18
CA GLU A 229 20.74 28.10 3.40
C GLU A 229 21.44 27.61 2.12
N LEU A 230 20.75 26.80 1.32
CA LEU A 230 21.26 26.28 0.05
C LEU A 230 21.06 27.22 -1.14
N ASN A 231 20.34 28.34 -0.95
CA ASN A 231 19.98 29.29 -2.01
C ASN A 231 19.28 28.61 -3.21
N ILE A 232 18.29 27.77 -2.90
CA ILE A 232 17.46 27.03 -3.87
C ILE A 232 15.98 27.38 -3.65
N GLN A 233 15.12 26.98 -4.59
CA GLN A 233 13.68 27.17 -4.42
C GLN A 233 13.14 26.28 -3.31
N GLN A 234 12.13 26.75 -2.58
CA GLN A 234 11.53 25.99 -1.47
C GLN A 234 10.96 24.64 -1.92
N GLU A 235 10.42 24.58 -3.14
CA GLU A 235 9.91 23.34 -3.72
C GLU A 235 11.03 22.34 -4.04
N GLU A 236 12.16 22.82 -4.55
CA GLU A 236 13.36 22.02 -4.81
C GLU A 236 13.98 21.49 -3.51
N ALA A 237 14.07 22.34 -2.48
CA ALA A 237 14.46 21.92 -1.14
C ALA A 237 13.52 20.84 -0.58
N ARG A 238 12.21 20.97 -0.83
CA ARG A 238 11.21 19.98 -0.41
C ARG A 238 11.41 18.64 -1.12
N GLU A 239 11.65 18.65 -2.43
CA GLU A 239 11.94 17.45 -3.20
C GLU A 239 13.24 16.77 -2.76
N LEU A 240 14.33 17.53 -2.56
CA LEU A 240 15.60 17.02 -2.05
C LEU A 240 15.44 16.35 -0.68
N LEU A 241 14.72 17.00 0.24
CA LEU A 241 14.44 16.46 1.55
C LEU A 241 13.53 15.22 1.47
N HIS A 242 12.52 15.19 0.60
CA HIS A 242 11.69 13.99 0.43
C HIS A 242 12.45 12.80 -0.17
N LYS A 243 13.38 13.06 -1.09
CA LYS A 243 14.12 12.03 -1.82
C LYS A 243 15.17 11.35 -0.95
N ASP A 244 15.95 12.14 -0.22
CA ASP A 244 17.19 11.66 0.41
C ASP A 244 17.16 11.69 1.95
N LEU A 245 16.21 12.42 2.56
CA LEU A 245 16.10 12.50 4.02
C LEU A 245 15.22 11.37 4.58
N LYS A 246 15.86 10.32 5.10
CA LYS A 246 15.23 9.23 5.88
C LYS A 246 15.54 9.34 7.37
N THR A 247 16.07 10.49 7.77
CA THR A 247 16.69 10.71 9.07
C THR A 247 15.76 10.42 10.24
N LYS A 248 16.34 9.81 11.26
CA LYS A 248 15.67 9.54 12.53
C LYS A 248 15.70 10.73 13.48
N PHE A 249 16.48 11.75 13.14
CA PHE A 249 16.88 12.88 13.98
C PHE A 249 16.04 14.12 13.60
N GLY A 250 15.50 14.84 14.60
CA GLY A 250 14.57 15.94 14.35
C GLY A 250 15.17 17.16 13.63
N VAL A 251 14.32 18.12 13.26
CA VAL A 251 14.66 19.37 12.52
C VAL A 251 15.91 20.07 13.06
N ASN A 252 16.04 20.17 14.39
CA ASN A 252 17.20 20.80 15.03
C ASN A 252 18.53 20.09 14.73
N ASN A 253 18.52 18.76 14.59
CA ASN A 253 19.73 18.03 14.20
C ASN A 253 20.16 18.40 12.79
N ILE A 254 19.21 18.48 11.85
CA ILE A 254 19.48 18.84 10.46
C ILE A 254 20.06 20.26 10.38
N LYS A 255 19.46 21.23 11.08
CA LYS A 255 19.98 22.61 11.15
C LYS A 255 21.43 22.62 11.68
N ARG A 256 21.71 21.87 12.75
CA ARG A 256 23.06 21.80 13.32
C ARG A 256 24.07 21.11 12.39
N VAL A 257 23.69 20.03 11.70
CA VAL A 257 24.56 19.35 10.74
C VAL A 257 24.84 20.25 9.54
N LEU A 258 23.84 20.95 9.01
CA LEU A 258 24.05 21.90 7.91
C LEU A 258 25.04 23.00 8.28
N ASN A 259 24.86 23.62 9.45
CA ASN A 259 25.77 24.67 9.92
C ASN A 259 27.19 24.12 10.09
N LEU A 260 27.32 22.91 10.67
CA LEU A 260 28.59 22.24 10.83
C LEU A 260 29.30 22.00 9.49
N LEU A 261 28.57 21.60 8.44
CA LEU A 261 29.16 21.42 7.11
C LEU A 261 29.67 22.73 6.52
N PHE A 262 28.92 23.83 6.69
CA PHE A 262 29.39 25.14 6.25
C PHE A 262 30.58 25.66 7.06
N ASP A 263 30.59 25.42 8.38
CA ASP A 263 31.70 25.79 9.27
C ASP A 263 33.00 25.04 8.90
N PHE A 264 32.87 23.81 8.39
CA PHE A 264 33.99 23.01 7.86
C PHE A 264 34.39 23.39 6.43
N GLY A 265 33.73 24.36 5.80
CA GLY A 265 34.09 24.91 4.50
C GLY A 265 33.49 24.21 3.28
N PHE A 266 32.51 23.32 3.46
CA PHE A 266 31.83 22.69 2.32
C PHE A 266 30.95 23.70 1.58
N THR A 267 30.95 23.63 0.25
CA THR A 267 30.11 24.51 -0.58
C THR A 267 28.65 24.05 -0.59
N ARG A 268 27.75 24.96 -0.94
CA ARG A 268 26.31 24.63 -1.10
C ARG A 268 26.09 23.51 -2.10
N GLU A 269 26.83 23.51 -3.21
CA GLU A 269 26.76 22.46 -4.24
C GLU A 269 27.18 21.10 -3.69
N GLN A 270 28.26 21.04 -2.91
CA GLN A 270 28.69 19.83 -2.23
C GLN A 270 27.62 19.32 -1.25
N VAL A 271 26.98 20.23 -0.50
CA VAL A 271 25.89 19.89 0.43
C VAL A 271 24.64 19.38 -0.30
N ILE A 272 24.26 19.99 -1.43
CA ILE A 272 23.14 19.52 -2.28
C ILE A 272 23.42 18.12 -2.82
N ASN A 273 24.65 17.87 -3.29
CA ASN A 273 25.03 16.54 -3.75
C ASN A 273 25.11 15.56 -2.56
N GLY A 274 25.54 16.02 -1.39
CA GLY A 274 25.78 15.22 -0.19
C GLY A 274 24.67 15.16 0.85
N THR A 275 23.41 15.40 0.47
CA THR A 275 22.27 15.49 1.42
C THR A 275 22.11 14.25 2.31
N ILE A 276 22.66 13.11 1.90
CA ILE A 276 22.69 11.88 2.69
C ILE A 276 23.35 12.06 4.07
N VAL A 277 24.30 12.99 4.22
CA VAL A 277 24.97 13.28 5.50
C VAL A 277 23.98 13.81 6.55
N LEU A 278 22.90 14.47 6.11
CA LEU A 278 21.83 14.98 6.99
C LEU A 278 21.04 13.86 7.69
N ASN A 279 21.24 12.60 7.27
CA ASN A 279 20.65 11.44 7.91
C ASN A 279 21.37 10.96 9.18
N PHE A 280 22.52 11.53 9.51
CA PHE A 280 23.30 11.16 10.68
C PHE A 280 23.07 12.13 11.84
N GLU A 281 23.38 11.66 13.06
CA GLU A 281 23.36 12.49 14.25
C GLU A 281 24.52 13.50 14.21
N HIS A 282 24.31 14.72 14.68
CA HIS A 282 25.32 15.78 14.72
C HIS A 282 26.64 15.32 15.34
N SER A 283 26.60 14.64 16.48
CA SER A 283 27.79 14.13 17.17
C SER A 283 28.62 13.18 16.30
N ILE A 284 27.96 12.34 15.51
CA ILE A 284 28.59 11.37 14.63
C ILE A 284 29.19 12.07 13.41
N VAL A 285 28.48 13.04 12.83
CA VAL A 285 29.02 13.84 11.71
C VAL A 285 30.22 14.64 12.18
N GLU A 286 30.15 15.27 13.34
CA GLU A 286 31.25 16.03 13.93
C GLU A 286 32.49 15.17 14.19
N GLN A 287 32.30 13.98 14.76
CA GLN A 287 33.40 13.03 14.93
C GLN A 287 33.96 12.58 13.58
N GLY A 288 33.09 12.22 12.64
CA GLY A 288 33.46 11.81 11.29
C GLY A 288 34.29 12.87 10.58
N LEU A 289 33.89 14.14 10.66
CA LEU A 289 34.58 15.29 10.08
C LEU A 289 35.95 15.55 10.73
N ARG A 290 36.09 15.37 12.05
CA ARG A 290 37.38 15.50 12.73
C ARG A 290 38.37 14.42 12.31
N GLU A 291 37.89 13.21 12.11
CA GLU A 291 38.71 12.07 11.69
C GLU A 291 38.94 12.04 10.17
N PHE A 292 38.08 12.73 9.40
CA PHE A 292 38.04 12.69 7.93
C PHE A 292 39.39 12.99 7.27
N PRO A 293 40.17 14.02 7.67
CA PRO A 293 41.45 14.33 7.03
C PRO A 293 42.54 13.30 7.31
N SER A 294 42.40 12.47 8.34
CA SER A 294 43.40 11.49 8.76
C SER A 294 43.13 10.08 8.25
N ARG A 295 42.03 9.87 7.52
CA ARG A 295 41.64 8.55 7.01
C ARG A 295 42.45 8.16 5.78
N PRO A 296 42.85 6.88 5.65
CA PRO A 296 43.51 6.40 4.43
C PRO A 296 42.65 6.57 3.18
N GLU A 297 41.33 6.39 3.29
CA GLU A 297 40.39 6.45 2.16
C GLU A 297 40.16 7.86 1.63
N THR A 298 40.53 8.88 2.40
CA THR A 298 40.34 10.28 2.07
C THR A 298 41.63 10.95 1.62
N GLN A 299 42.70 10.17 1.45
CA GLN A 299 43.94 10.70 0.88
C GLN A 299 43.91 10.64 -0.66
N PRO A 300 44.41 11.67 -1.35
CA PRO A 300 44.85 12.96 -0.82
C PRO A 300 43.66 13.86 -0.44
N PHE A 301 43.68 14.40 0.78
CA PHE A 301 42.52 15.10 1.35
C PHE A 301 42.15 16.38 0.59
N ASP A 302 43.15 17.14 0.15
CA ASP A 302 42.93 18.41 -0.54
C ASP A 302 42.20 18.21 -1.88
N GLU A 303 42.54 17.16 -2.65
CA GLU A 303 41.85 16.82 -3.90
C GLU A 303 40.40 16.38 -3.65
N TRP A 304 40.15 15.68 -2.55
CA TRP A 304 38.79 15.30 -2.16
C TRP A 304 37.96 16.51 -1.74
N MET A 305 38.55 17.50 -1.06
CA MET A 305 37.83 18.72 -0.67
C MET A 305 37.35 19.56 -1.85
N GLU A 306 38.00 19.45 -3.01
CA GLU A 306 37.55 20.06 -4.27
C GLU A 306 36.45 19.25 -4.97
N ASN A 307 36.23 17.99 -4.56
CA ASN A 307 35.28 17.10 -5.23
C ASN A 307 33.82 17.42 -4.84
N PRO A 308 32.89 17.56 -5.81
CA PRO A 308 31.47 17.76 -5.53
C PRO A 308 30.80 16.63 -4.72
N LEU A 309 31.37 15.42 -4.73
CA LEU A 309 30.85 14.22 -4.06
C LEU A 309 31.55 13.90 -2.74
N VAL A 310 32.42 14.79 -2.23
CA VAL A 310 33.19 14.59 -0.98
C VAL A 310 32.32 14.16 0.22
N LEU A 311 31.09 14.68 0.31
CA LEU A 311 30.16 14.33 1.38
C LEU A 311 29.58 12.92 1.27
N HIS A 312 29.57 12.32 0.08
CA HIS A 312 29.26 10.89 -0.07
C HIS A 312 30.36 10.03 0.53
N LEU A 313 31.63 10.43 0.34
CA LEU A 313 32.76 9.75 0.94
C LEU A 313 32.72 9.86 2.46
N LEU A 314 32.40 11.03 3.00
CA LEU A 314 32.16 11.22 4.43
C LEU A 314 31.04 10.30 4.95
N ALA A 315 29.90 10.25 4.25
CA ALA A 315 28.79 9.37 4.61
C ALA A 315 29.18 7.88 4.57
N TYR A 316 30.03 7.48 3.62
CA TYR A 316 30.58 6.14 3.55
C TYR A 316 31.49 5.83 4.74
N CYS A 317 32.41 6.74 5.08
CA CYS A 317 33.30 6.60 6.23
C CYS A 317 32.50 6.44 7.54
N ILE A 318 31.52 7.31 7.78
CA ILE A 318 30.66 7.24 8.97
C ILE A 318 29.94 5.88 9.07
N LYS A 319 29.45 5.33 7.96
CA LYS A 319 28.79 4.01 7.97
C LYS A 319 29.73 2.86 8.26
N LYS A 320 30.97 2.95 7.77
CA LYS A 320 31.96 1.90 7.98
C LYS A 320 32.25 1.72 9.47
N ASP A 321 32.26 2.81 10.23
CA ASP A 321 32.53 2.75 11.68
C ASP A 321 31.27 2.48 12.50
N VAL A 322 30.10 2.82 11.97
CA VAL A 322 28.82 2.66 12.67
C VAL A 322 27.81 1.90 11.79
N PRO A 323 28.02 0.59 11.54
CA PRO A 323 27.28 -0.20 10.55
C PRO A 323 25.80 -0.44 10.88
N HIS A 324 25.35 -0.09 12.08
CA HIS A 324 23.96 -0.19 12.54
C HIS A 324 23.12 1.06 12.19
N LEU A 325 23.69 2.06 11.52
CA LEU A 325 22.98 3.22 11.00
C LEU A 325 22.47 2.94 9.58
N ASP A 326 21.22 2.48 9.54
CA ASP A 326 20.47 2.08 8.34
C ASP A 326 20.16 3.29 7.43
N VAL A 327 21.13 3.70 6.62
CA VAL A 327 20.94 4.65 5.52
C VAL A 327 21.34 3.92 4.24
N SER A 328 20.55 3.98 3.18
CA SER A 328 20.90 3.38 1.88
C SER A 328 21.72 4.39 1.07
N ILE A 329 23.02 4.15 0.84
CA ILE A 329 23.78 4.88 -0.20
C ILE A 329 23.40 4.21 -1.53
N LYS A 330 22.83 4.96 -2.48
CA LYS A 330 22.73 4.46 -3.86
C LYS A 330 24.15 4.39 -4.43
N ARG A 331 24.51 3.23 -4.96
CA ARG A 331 25.77 3.01 -5.68
C ARG A 331 25.76 3.74 -7.01
#